data_AF-A0A0B4FKP9-F1
#
_entry.id   AF-A0A0B4FKP9-F1
#
_cell.length_a   1.000
_cell.length_b   1.000
_cell.length_c   1.000
_cell.angle_alpha   90.00
_cell.angle_beta   90.00
_cell.angle_gamma   90.00
#
_symmetry.space_group_name_H-M   'P 1'
#
loop_
_entity.id
_entity.type
_entity.pdbx_description
1 polymer ?
#
loop_
_entity_poly.entity_id
_entity_poly.type
_entity_poly.pdbx_seq_one_letter_code
_entity_poly.pdbx_strand_id
1 'polypeptide(L)'
;MEKHWTVNYLQHILETRDWSMNQLAERAGLAASTINRPLRTQDYSLALSARTVAKLHAASEIAPDPFMPAAMQEPPGMYRAATDSTASRVLQALDDPPHEKGIGAQPRNDIKIAVVGDMAQIIATVDREGLDRLEAKLQTLRQLLDD
;
A
#
# COMPACT_ATOMS: atom_id res chain seq x y z
N MET A 1 24.51 9.76 20.01
CA MET A 1 23.09 9.45 19.77
C MET A 1 23.03 8.28 18.82
N GLU A 2 22.30 7.24 19.19
CA GLU A 2 22.06 6.09 18.33
C GLU A 2 21.12 6.51 17.20
N LYS A 3 21.41 6.11 15.96
CA LYS A 3 20.55 6.46 14.82
C LYS A 3 19.25 5.68 14.92
N HIS A 4 18.15 6.28 14.44
CA HIS A 4 16.88 5.55 14.31
C HIS A 4 17.06 4.31 13.42
N TRP A 5 16.49 3.17 13.80
CA TRP A 5 16.73 1.89 13.15
C TRP A 5 16.42 1.89 11.64
N THR A 6 15.40 2.64 11.22
CA THR A 6 15.04 2.76 9.80
C THR A 6 16.15 3.42 8.98
N VAL A 7 16.95 4.29 9.60
CA VAL A 7 18.10 4.95 8.96
C VAL A 7 19.25 3.95 8.86
N ASN A 8 19.49 3.13 9.89
CA ASN A 8 20.47 2.04 9.83
C ASN A 8 20.12 1.03 8.73
N TYR A 9 18.84 0.64 8.64
CA TYR A 9 18.34 -0.22 7.58
C TYR A 9 18.54 0.39 6.19
N LEU A 10 18.20 1.67 6.01
CA LEU A 10 18.40 2.38 4.76
C LEU A 10 19.88 2.42 4.33
N GLN A 11 20.79 2.71 5.27
CA GLN A 11 22.23 2.71 4.99
C GLN A 11 22.73 1.32 4.60
N HIS A 12 22.28 0.29 5.31
CA HIS A 12 22.64 -1.09 5.01
C HIS A 12 22.21 -1.55 3.61
N ILE A 13 21.02 -1.13 3.15
CA ILE A 13 20.58 -1.40 1.77
C ILE A 13 21.54 -0.77 0.76
N LEU A 14 21.88 0.51 0.93
CA LEU A 14 22.75 1.24 0.01
C LEU A 14 24.13 0.60 -0.07
N GLU A 15 24.69 0.17 1.07
CA GLU A 15 25.99 -0.49 1.16
C GLU A 15 25.97 -1.90 0.55
N THR A 16 24.95 -2.70 0.86
CA THR A 16 24.88 -4.12 0.44
C THR A 16 24.57 -4.27 -1.05
N ARG A 17 23.74 -3.38 -1.60
CA ARG A 17 23.38 -3.41 -3.02
C ARG A 17 24.28 -2.54 -3.90
N ASP A 18 25.21 -1.79 -3.30
CA ASP A 18 26.05 -0.78 -3.95
C ASP A 18 25.22 0.21 -4.79
N TRP A 19 24.12 0.69 -4.20
CA TRP A 19 23.20 1.61 -4.86
C TRP A 19 23.42 3.04 -4.40
N SER A 20 23.32 3.97 -5.35
CA SER A 20 23.14 5.38 -5.02
C SER A 20 21.75 5.63 -4.42
N MET A 21 21.62 6.72 -3.64
CA MET A 21 20.34 7.13 -3.06
C MET A 21 19.26 7.38 -4.13
N ASN A 22 19.66 7.89 -5.30
CA ASN A 22 18.75 8.13 -6.42
C ASN A 22 18.28 6.81 -7.06
N GLN A 23 19.18 5.85 -7.26
CA GLN A 23 18.82 4.52 -7.77
C GLN A 23 17.88 3.79 -6.82
N LEU A 24 18.11 3.88 -5.51
CA LEU A 24 17.22 3.28 -4.52
C LEU A 24 15.84 3.95 -4.53
N ALA A 25 15.78 5.29 -4.63
CA ALA A 25 14.53 6.02 -4.71
C ALA A 25 13.71 5.61 -5.96
N GLU A 26 14.37 5.52 -7.11
CA GLU A 26 13.76 5.10 -8.38
C GLU A 26 13.22 3.67 -8.29
N ARG A 27 14.06 2.72 -7.85
CA ARG A 27 13.68 1.29 -7.70
C ARG A 27 12.53 1.10 -6.72
N ALA A 28 12.49 1.89 -5.65
CA ALA A 28 11.42 1.82 -4.65
C ALA A 28 10.16 2.63 -5.02
N GLY A 29 10.18 3.37 -6.15
CA GLY A 29 9.08 4.26 -6.52
C GLY A 29 8.82 5.32 -5.44
N LEU A 30 9.89 5.95 -4.95
CA LEU A 30 9.91 6.96 -3.91
C LEU A 30 10.54 8.26 -4.44
N ALA A 31 10.13 9.39 -3.87
CA ALA A 31 10.81 10.64 -4.14
C ALA A 31 12.22 10.62 -3.54
N ALA A 32 13.21 11.16 -4.26
CA ALA A 32 14.60 11.24 -3.77
C ALA A 32 14.71 11.96 -2.41
N SER A 33 13.84 12.94 -2.14
CA SER A 33 13.77 13.65 -0.86
C SER A 33 13.39 12.73 0.32
N THR A 34 12.59 11.69 0.08
CA THR A 34 12.22 10.69 1.09
C THR A 34 13.42 9.85 1.54
N ILE A 35 14.40 9.64 0.66
CA ILE A 35 15.63 8.89 0.96
C ILE A 35 16.72 9.81 1.52
N ASN A 36 16.90 10.98 0.91
CA ASN A 36 17.97 11.92 1.25
C ASN A 36 17.77 12.59 2.60
N ARG A 37 16.53 12.93 2.96
CA ARG A 37 16.25 13.73 4.17
C ARG A 37 16.59 12.99 5.47
N PRO A 38 16.19 11.71 5.67
CA PRO A 38 16.58 10.94 6.86
C PRO A 38 18.09 10.75 7.04
N LEU A 39 18.85 10.66 5.93
CA LEU A 39 20.30 10.46 5.97
C LEU A 39 21.08 11.74 6.34
N ARG A 40 20.46 12.92 6.18
CA ARG A 40 21.11 14.23 6.41
C ARG A 40 20.74 14.85 7.75
N THR A 41 19.64 14.42 8.36
CA THR A 41 19.18 14.96 9.65
C THR A 41 19.88 14.26 10.81
N GLN A 42 20.66 15.00 11.58
CA GLN A 42 21.40 14.46 12.74
C GLN A 42 20.51 14.10 13.93
N ASP A 43 19.31 14.70 14.00
CA ASP A 43 18.37 14.51 15.11
C ASP A 43 17.43 13.31 14.91
N TYR A 44 17.54 12.62 13.76
CA TYR A 44 16.76 11.43 13.35
C TYR A 44 15.24 11.48 13.61
N SER A 45 14.68 12.67 13.83
CA SER A 45 13.25 12.93 14.03
C SER A 45 12.39 12.57 12.82
N LEU A 46 13.05 12.33 11.68
CA LEU A 46 12.45 11.96 10.40
C LEU A 46 12.70 10.47 10.11
N ALA A 47 12.26 9.62 11.02
CA ALA A 47 12.16 8.20 10.78
C ALA A 47 11.36 7.90 9.51
N LEU A 48 11.72 6.83 8.81
CA LEU A 48 10.95 6.37 7.66
C LEU A 48 9.64 5.76 8.16
N SER A 49 8.54 6.04 7.48
CA SER A 49 7.27 5.38 7.76
C SER A 49 7.34 3.89 7.40
N ALA A 50 6.50 3.07 8.04
CA ALA A 50 6.39 1.64 7.75
C ALA A 50 6.15 1.35 6.26
N ARG A 51 5.34 2.19 5.58
CA ARG A 51 5.10 2.09 4.13
C ARG A 51 6.36 2.29 3.30
N THR A 52 7.22 3.22 3.71
CA THR A 52 8.50 3.44 3.04
C THR A 52 9.45 2.28 3.28
N VAL A 53 9.55 1.78 4.51
CA VAL A 53 10.34 0.57 4.84
C VAL A 53 9.91 -0.62 3.98
N ALA A 54 8.61 -0.82 3.84
CA ALA A 54 8.07 -1.86 2.97
C ALA A 54 8.45 -1.71 1.49
N LYS A 55 8.38 -0.50 0.93
CA LYS A 55 8.81 -0.25 -0.46
C LYS A 55 10.32 -0.50 -0.63
N LEU A 56 11.12 -0.14 0.36
CA LEU A 56 12.54 -0.40 0.38
C LEU A 56 12.83 -1.91 0.45
N HIS A 57 12.09 -2.65 1.27
CA HIS A 57 12.19 -4.11 1.31
C HIS A 57 11.79 -4.72 -0.04
N ALA A 58 10.68 -4.32 -0.64
CA ALA A 58 10.25 -4.82 -1.95
C ALA A 58 11.28 -4.54 -3.06
N ALA A 59 11.94 -3.37 -3.02
CA ALA A 59 12.94 -3.00 -4.02
C ALA A 59 14.31 -3.67 -3.79
N SER A 60 14.71 -3.86 -2.52
CA SER A 60 16.04 -4.34 -2.14
C SER A 60 16.08 -5.81 -1.77
N GLU A 61 14.94 -6.47 -1.56
CA GLU A 61 14.77 -7.84 -1.06
C GLU A 61 15.55 -8.12 0.25
N ILE A 62 15.96 -7.07 0.98
CA ILE A 62 16.65 -7.19 2.27
C ILE A 62 15.63 -7.01 3.37
N ALA A 63 15.48 -8.02 4.22
CA ALA A 63 14.52 -7.99 5.32
C ALA A 63 14.88 -6.90 6.36
N PRO A 64 13.89 -6.13 6.87
CA PRO A 64 14.13 -5.12 7.89
C PRO A 64 14.28 -5.70 9.32
N ASP A 65 13.87 -6.95 9.55
CA ASP A 65 13.81 -7.58 10.88
C ASP A 65 15.09 -7.45 11.72
N PRO A 66 16.32 -7.59 11.17
CA PRO A 66 17.55 -7.46 11.95
C PRO A 66 17.79 -6.06 12.54
N PHE A 67 17.12 -5.05 11.98
CA PHE A 67 17.27 -3.65 12.40
C PHE A 67 16.16 -3.23 13.36
N MET A 68 15.03 -3.92 13.34
CA MET A 68 13.87 -3.54 14.14
C MET A 68 14.14 -3.73 15.65
N PRO A 69 13.77 -2.75 16.50
CA PRO A 69 13.93 -2.90 17.94
C PRO A 69 13.03 -4.02 18.47
N ALA A 70 13.54 -4.82 19.42
CA ALA A 70 12.85 -6.00 19.95
C ALA A 70 11.44 -5.69 20.51
N ALA A 71 11.24 -4.48 21.07
CA ALA A 71 9.94 -4.01 21.55
C ALA A 71 8.91 -3.73 20.44
N MET A 72 9.37 -3.63 19.19
CA MET A 72 8.58 -3.41 17.98
C MET A 72 8.52 -4.68 17.12
N GLN A 73 8.72 -5.88 17.70
CA GLN A 73 8.35 -7.14 17.06
C GLN A 73 6.82 -7.20 16.89
N GLU A 74 6.31 -6.40 15.96
CA GLU A 74 4.97 -6.54 15.41
C GLU A 74 4.91 -7.84 14.60
N PRO A 75 3.73 -8.49 14.48
CA PRO A 75 3.63 -9.78 13.83
C PRO A 75 4.28 -9.74 12.44
N PRO A 76 5.11 -10.73 12.05
CA PRO A 76 5.85 -10.78 10.78
C PRO A 76 5.02 -10.57 9.49
N GLY A 77 3.68 -10.56 9.62
CA GLY A 77 2.73 -10.31 8.55
C GLY A 77 2.64 -8.86 8.07
N MET A 78 3.00 -7.84 8.87
CA MET A 78 2.78 -6.44 8.43
C MET A 78 3.73 -5.97 7.31
N TYR A 79 4.97 -6.45 7.28
CA TYR A 79 5.93 -6.08 6.23
C TYR A 79 5.87 -6.98 5.00
N ARG A 80 5.35 -8.21 5.15
CA ARG A 80 4.94 -9.06 4.02
C ARG A 80 3.68 -8.52 3.35
N ALA A 81 2.75 -7.91 4.09
CA ALA A 81 1.50 -7.36 3.56
C ALA A 81 1.65 -6.00 2.84
N ALA A 82 2.85 -5.58 2.46
CA ALA A 82 3.04 -4.34 1.70
C ALA A 82 3.38 -4.57 0.22
N THR A 83 3.59 -5.83 -0.19
CA THR A 83 3.26 -6.27 -1.54
C THR A 83 1.74 -6.21 -1.80
N ASP A 84 0.94 -6.03 -0.74
CA ASP A 84 -0.51 -5.92 -0.79
C ASP A 84 -0.97 -4.47 -1.03
N SER A 85 -0.60 -3.93 -2.20
CA SER A 85 -1.23 -2.72 -2.73
C SER A 85 -2.73 -2.96 -2.88
N THR A 86 -3.58 -1.92 -2.90
CA THR A 86 -5.01 -2.10 -3.22
C THR A 86 -5.22 -2.91 -4.51
N ALA A 87 -4.31 -2.78 -5.48
CA ALA A 87 -4.32 -3.57 -6.71
C ALA A 87 -3.95 -5.04 -6.49
N SER A 88 -2.96 -5.33 -5.64
CA SER A 88 -2.58 -6.71 -5.28
C SER A 88 -3.67 -7.40 -4.45
N ARG A 89 -4.36 -6.64 -3.58
CA ARG A 89 -5.47 -7.11 -2.76
C ARG A 89 -6.70 -7.43 -3.60
N VAL A 90 -6.89 -6.70 -4.71
CA VAL A 90 -7.94 -6.96 -5.71
C VAL A 90 -7.57 -8.16 -6.58
N LEU A 91 -6.31 -8.29 -7.02
CA LEU A 91 -5.85 -9.47 -7.79
C LEU A 91 -5.92 -10.76 -6.97
N GLN A 92 -5.50 -10.72 -5.70
CA GLN A 92 -5.55 -11.86 -4.80
C GLN A 92 -6.98 -12.24 -4.42
N ALA A 93 -7.89 -11.28 -4.32
CA ALA A 93 -9.32 -11.54 -4.14
C ALA A 93 -10.03 -12.11 -5.39
N LEU A 94 -9.40 -12.05 -6.57
CA LEU A 94 -9.88 -12.70 -7.79
C LEU A 94 -9.35 -14.14 -7.94
N ASP A 95 -8.16 -14.43 -7.39
CA ASP A 95 -7.54 -15.76 -7.40
C ASP A 95 -7.97 -16.65 -6.21
N ASP A 96 -8.39 -16.07 -5.07
CA ASP A 96 -8.91 -16.83 -3.93
C ASP A 96 -10.39 -17.22 -4.16
N PRO A 97 -10.76 -18.52 -4.13
CA PRO A 97 -12.16 -18.91 -4.03
C PRO A 97 -12.75 -18.33 -2.74
N PRO A 98 -14.04 -17.94 -2.73
CA PRO A 98 -14.60 -17.12 -1.65
C PRO A 98 -14.50 -17.85 -0.31
N HIS A 99 -13.53 -17.45 0.51
CA HIS A 99 -13.44 -17.90 1.88
C HIS A 99 -14.45 -17.13 2.73
N GLU A 100 -15.46 -17.86 3.20
CA GLU A 100 -16.43 -17.45 4.20
C GLU A 100 -15.72 -16.82 5.41
N LYS A 101 -15.63 -15.49 5.47
CA LYS A 101 -15.21 -14.77 6.68
C LYS A 101 -16.43 -14.46 7.53
N GLY A 102 -16.42 -15.02 8.73
CA GLY A 102 -17.49 -14.95 9.72
C GLY A 102 -17.92 -13.55 10.15
N ILE A 103 -19.23 -13.43 10.30
CA ILE A 103 -20.01 -12.69 11.31
C ILE A 103 -19.32 -11.46 11.92
N GLY A 104 -19.57 -10.29 11.32
CA GLY A 104 -19.22 -9.00 11.93
C GLY A 104 -19.34 -7.84 10.95
N ALA A 105 -20.57 -7.33 10.76
CA ALA A 105 -20.92 -6.15 9.97
C ALA A 105 -20.49 -6.17 8.48
N GLN A 106 -21.19 -6.96 7.67
CA GLN A 106 -21.26 -6.70 6.23
C GLN A 106 -22.02 -5.37 6.02
N PRO A 107 -21.42 -4.32 5.43
CA PRO A 107 -22.22 -3.24 4.87
C PRO A 107 -23.08 -3.89 3.77
N ARG A 108 -24.38 -4.03 4.04
CA ARG A 108 -25.31 -4.81 3.21
C ARG A 108 -25.42 -4.32 1.76
N ASN A 109 -24.87 -3.15 1.44
CA ASN A 109 -24.78 -2.63 0.09
C ASN A 109 -23.53 -1.74 0.01
N ASP A 110 -22.47 -2.21 -0.66
CA ASP A 110 -21.26 -1.41 -0.94
C ASP A 110 -21.17 -1.19 -2.45
N ILE A 111 -21.07 0.08 -2.88
CA ILE A 111 -20.99 0.46 -4.29
C ILE A 111 -19.79 1.40 -4.42
N LYS A 112 -18.74 0.93 -5.08
CA LYS A 112 -17.52 1.69 -5.35
C LYS A 112 -17.46 2.02 -6.82
N ILE A 113 -17.31 3.31 -7.12
CA ILE A 113 -17.24 3.86 -8.47
C ILE A 113 -15.90 4.58 -8.60
N ALA A 114 -15.12 4.24 -9.62
CA ALA A 114 -13.89 4.94 -9.99
C ALA A 114 -13.98 5.37 -11.45
N VAL A 115 -13.60 6.62 -11.74
CA VAL A 115 -13.53 7.14 -13.12
C VAL A 115 -12.06 7.22 -13.51
N VAL A 116 -11.70 6.57 -14.61
CA VAL A 116 -10.34 6.51 -15.16
C VAL A 116 -10.41 6.92 -16.63
N GLY A 117 -10.04 8.16 -16.94
CA GLY A 117 -10.16 8.70 -18.29
C GLY A 117 -11.62 8.82 -18.72
N ASP A 118 -11.97 8.18 -19.83
CA ASP A 118 -13.30 8.08 -20.42
C ASP A 118 -14.11 6.87 -19.90
N MET A 119 -13.56 6.07 -18.99
CA MET A 119 -14.19 4.86 -18.47
C MET A 119 -14.55 4.98 -16.99
N ALA A 120 -15.78 4.60 -16.65
CA ALA A 120 -16.21 4.38 -15.27
C ALA A 120 -16.17 2.89 -14.92
N GLN A 121 -15.43 2.54 -13.87
CA GLN A 121 -15.39 1.18 -13.31
C GLN A 121 -16.20 1.12 -12.02
N ILE A 122 -17.09 0.14 -11.93
CA ILE A 122 -18.09 0.05 -10.86
C ILE A 122 -18.04 -1.35 -10.29
N ILE A 123 -17.79 -1.44 -8.98
CA ILE A 123 -17.80 -2.69 -8.22
C ILE A 123 -18.85 -2.52 -7.13
N ALA A 124 -19.88 -3.37 -7.20
CA ALA A 124 -21.02 -3.30 -6.29
C ALA A 124 -21.34 -4.69 -5.71
N THR A 125 -21.48 -4.76 -4.39
CA THR A 125 -22.06 -5.90 -3.69
C THR A 125 -23.41 -5.46 -3.18
N VAL A 126 -24.48 -5.95 -3.80
CA VAL A 126 -25.86 -5.52 -3.54
C VAL A 126 -26.79 -6.71 -3.39
N ASP A 127 -27.82 -6.56 -2.56
CA ASP A 127 -28.97 -7.46 -2.50
C ASP A 127 -30.02 -7.10 -3.56
N ARG A 128 -31.16 -7.80 -3.58
CA ARG A 128 -32.20 -7.62 -4.60
C ARG A 128 -32.79 -6.20 -4.61
N GLU A 129 -32.95 -5.56 -3.45
CA GLU A 129 -33.39 -4.16 -3.35
C GLU A 129 -32.25 -3.18 -3.69
N GLY A 130 -31.00 -3.54 -3.38
CA GLY A 130 -29.81 -2.78 -3.71
C GLY A 130 -29.53 -2.74 -5.21
N LEU A 131 -29.93 -3.77 -5.97
CA LEU A 131 -29.81 -3.82 -7.43
C LEU A 131 -30.63 -2.72 -8.11
N ASP A 132 -31.88 -2.51 -7.67
CA ASP A 132 -32.74 -1.45 -8.21
C ASP A 132 -32.15 -0.05 -7.95
N ARG A 133 -31.49 0.13 -6.80
CA ARG A 133 -30.79 1.37 -6.46
C ARG A 133 -29.50 1.55 -7.26
N LEU A 134 -28.80 0.47 -7.56
CA LEU A 134 -27.63 0.50 -8.42
C LEU A 134 -28.03 0.90 -9.85
N GLU A 135 -29.11 0.33 -10.37
CA GLU A 135 -29.63 0.66 -11.71
C GLU A 135 -29.99 2.14 -11.83
N ALA A 136 -30.68 2.72 -10.84
CA ALA A 136 -30.98 4.15 -10.81
C ALA A 136 -29.71 5.02 -10.83
N LYS A 137 -28.67 4.63 -10.08
CA LYS A 137 -27.39 5.36 -10.06
C LYS A 137 -26.62 5.24 -11.37
N LEU A 138 -26.67 4.07 -12.02
CA LEU A 138 -26.06 3.86 -13.34
C LEU A 138 -26.73 4.73 -14.40
N GLN A 139 -28.06 4.90 -14.35
CA GLN A 139 -28.75 5.82 -15.26
C GLN A 139 -28.33 7.28 -15.04
N THR A 140 -28.15 7.73 -13.80
CA THR A 140 -27.66 9.08 -13.51
C THR A 140 -26.23 9.29 -14.02
N LEU A 141 -25.35 8.29 -13.83
CA LEU A 141 -23.98 8.34 -14.36
C LEU A 141 -23.94 8.41 -15.88
N ARG A 142 -24.84 7.70 -16.55
CA ARG A 142 -24.95 7.75 -18.01
C ARG A 142 -25.35 9.14 -18.51
N GLN A 143 -26.32 9.80 -17.87
CA GLN A 143 -26.70 11.17 -18.21
C GLN A 143 -25.56 12.17 -18.02
N LEU A 144 -24.70 11.97 -17.01
CA LEU A 144 -23.55 12.84 -16.75
C LEU A 144 -22.37 12.61 -17.70
N LEU A 145 -22.35 11.49 -18.43
CA LEU A 145 -21.29 11.13 -19.37
C LEU A 145 -21.68 11.37 -20.84
N ASP A 146 -22.98 11.51 -21.12
CA ASP A 146 -23.53 11.81 -22.44
C ASP A 146 -23.65 13.34 -22.73
N ASP A 147 -23.40 14.21 -21.74
CA ASP A 147 -23.27 15.69 -21.84
C ASP A 147 -21.79 16.14 -21.91
#